data_AF-V5G8J9-F1
#
_entry.id   AF-V5G8J9-F1
#
_cell.length_a   1.000
_cell.length_b   1.000
_cell.length_c   1.000
_cell.angle_alpha   90.00
_cell.angle_beta   90.00
_cell.angle_gamma   90.00
#
_symmetry.space_group_name_H-M   'P 1'
#
loop_
_entity.id
_entity.type
_entity.pdbx_description
1 polymer ?
#
loop_
_entity_poly.entity_id
_entity_poly.type
_entity_poly.pdbx_seq_one_letter_code
_entity_poly.pdbx_strand_id
1 'polypeptide(L)'
;SSYLADPKNLFIISSDFCHWGHRFRYTYYDRSFENIYQSIESLDRVGMNIIENLNPSEFTNYLKKYGNTICGRHPIGILLHAIQEILKNDSSQNASLKFLKYAQSSQCRNINDSSVSYASAALVID
;
A
#
# COMPACT_ATOMS: atom_id res chain seq x y z
N SER A 1 14.94 -11.66 -8.09
CA SER A 1 15.14 -10.93 -9.36
C SER A 1 16.55 -10.37 -9.38
N SER A 2 17.39 -10.72 -10.37
CA SER A 2 18.76 -10.20 -10.46
C SER A 2 18.80 -8.67 -10.59
N TYR A 3 17.80 -8.06 -11.22
CA TYR A 3 17.73 -6.61 -11.36
C TYR A 3 17.44 -5.89 -10.05
N LEU A 4 16.54 -6.42 -9.21
CA LEU A 4 16.19 -5.81 -7.92
C LEU A 4 17.31 -5.98 -6.87
N ALA A 5 18.13 -7.02 -7.00
CA ALA A 5 19.28 -7.25 -6.13
C ALA A 5 20.56 -6.49 -6.56
N ASP A 6 20.59 -5.91 -7.76
CA ASP A 6 21.75 -5.14 -8.21
C ASP A 6 21.73 -3.74 -7.55
N PRO A 7 22.73 -3.38 -6.73
CA PRO A 7 22.77 -2.11 -6.00
C PRO A 7 22.87 -0.88 -6.90
N LYS A 8 23.08 -1.04 -8.21
CA LYS A 8 23.09 0.05 -9.18
C LYS A 8 21.69 0.41 -9.71
N ASN A 9 20.68 -0.40 -9.41
CA ASN A 9 19.32 -0.21 -9.89
C ASN A 9 18.42 0.43 -8.84
N LEU A 10 17.48 1.26 -9.31
CA LEU A 10 16.40 1.82 -8.50
C LEU A 10 15.06 1.43 -9.12
N PHE A 11 14.16 0.89 -8.30
CA PHE A 11 12.79 0.58 -8.71
C PHE A 11 11.83 1.63 -8.14
N ILE A 12 11.15 2.34 -9.04
CA ILE A 12 10.09 3.28 -8.66
C ILE A 12 8.74 2.59 -8.86
N ILE A 13 8.03 2.33 -7.76
CA ILE A 13 6.69 1.74 -7.78
C ILE A 13 5.66 2.85 -7.62
N SER A 14 5.02 3.25 -8.72
CA SER A 14 4.05 4.35 -8.73
C SER A 14 2.66 3.86 -8.32
N SER A 15 2.10 4.44 -7.24
CA SER A 15 0.74 4.15 -6.78
C SER A 15 0.18 5.28 -5.92
N ASP A 16 -1.08 5.65 -6.16
CA ASP A 16 -1.94 6.24 -5.14
C ASP A 16 -2.57 5.13 -4.28
N PHE A 17 -3.09 5.49 -3.10
CA PHE A 17 -3.79 4.61 -2.17
C PHE A 17 -5.32 4.73 -2.35
N CYS A 18 -6.13 4.75 -1.30
CA CYS A 18 -7.58 4.80 -1.41
C CYS A 18 -8.08 6.00 -2.24
N HIS A 19 -8.84 5.69 -3.29
CA HIS A 19 -9.73 6.62 -3.98
C HIS A 19 -11.13 6.44 -3.40
N TRP A 20 -11.53 7.33 -2.49
CA TRP A 20 -12.78 7.24 -1.76
C TRP A 20 -13.82 8.24 -2.27
N GLY A 21 -15.07 7.80 -2.40
CA GLY A 21 -16.23 8.60 -2.77
C GLY A 21 -17.07 7.98 -3.89
N HIS A 22 -18.29 8.49 -4.06
CA HIS A 22 -19.24 8.02 -5.07
C HIS A 22 -18.67 8.01 -6.50
N ARG A 23 -17.88 9.03 -6.87
CA ARG A 23 -17.25 9.12 -8.20
C ARG A 23 -16.31 7.96 -8.52
N PHE A 24 -15.77 7.29 -7.48
CA PHE A 24 -14.92 6.11 -7.61
C PHE A 24 -15.69 4.80 -7.39
N ARG A 25 -16.99 4.87 -7.09
CA ARG A 25 -17.84 3.75 -6.67
C ARG A 25 -17.25 2.98 -5.48
N TYR A 26 -16.60 3.70 -4.58
CA TYR A 26 -15.98 3.12 -3.39
C TYR A 26 -16.21 4.01 -2.18
N THR A 27 -17.07 3.58 -1.27
CA THR A 27 -17.47 4.34 -0.08
C THR A 27 -17.41 3.47 1.17
N TYR A 28 -16.41 2.57 1.24
CA TYR A 28 -16.19 1.76 2.44
C TYR A 28 -16.03 2.67 3.65
N TYR A 29 -16.77 2.40 4.72
CA TYR A 29 -16.71 3.18 5.94
C TYR A 29 -16.88 2.26 7.14
N ASP A 30 -15.82 2.15 7.95
CA ASP A 30 -15.87 1.54 9.26
C ASP A 30 -16.50 2.52 10.25
N ARG A 31 -17.73 2.21 10.67
CA ARG A 31 -18.54 3.06 11.55
C ARG A 31 -18.05 3.12 12.99
N SER A 32 -16.99 2.40 13.34
CA SER A 32 -16.31 2.57 14.63
C SER A 32 -15.53 3.89 14.71
N PHE A 33 -15.21 4.50 13.57
CA PHE A 33 -14.62 5.84 13.51
C PHE A 33 -15.69 6.92 13.51
N GLU A 34 -15.35 8.10 14.04
CA GLU A 34 -16.25 9.26 14.05
C GLU A 34 -16.37 9.89 12.66
N ASN A 35 -15.24 10.04 11.96
CA ASN A 35 -15.17 10.66 10.65
C ASN A 35 -14.69 9.68 9.57
N ILE A 36 -15.19 9.86 8.35
CA ILE A 36 -14.86 9.02 7.19
C ILE A 36 -13.35 9.04 6.90
N TYR A 37 -12.70 10.21 6.96
CA TYR A 37 -11.27 10.34 6.70
C TYR A 37 -10.40 9.49 7.64
N GLN A 38 -10.84 9.27 8.89
CA GLN A 38 -10.15 8.41 9.86
C GLN A 38 -10.29 6.93 9.49
N SER A 39 -11.48 6.53 9.02
CA SER A 39 -11.70 5.17 8.48
C SER A 39 -10.86 4.92 7.23
N ILE A 40 -10.77 5.90 6.32
CA ILE A 40 -9.89 5.82 5.14
C ILE A 40 -8.43 5.64 5.56
N GLU A 41 -7.95 6.49 6.49
CA GLU A 41 -6.57 6.37 6.97
C GLU A 41 -6.33 5.01 7.63
N SER A 42 -7.23 4.55 8.49
CA SER A 42 -7.10 3.23 9.12
C SER A 42 -7.02 2.10 8.08
N LEU A 43 -7.89 2.13 7.07
CA LEU A 43 -7.89 1.15 5.99
C LEU A 43 -6.57 1.16 5.20
N ASP A 44 -6.08 2.35 4.84
CA ASP A 44 -4.81 2.51 4.13
C ASP A 44 -3.64 2.02 4.98
N ARG A 45 -3.61 2.37 6.29
CA ARG A 45 -2.56 1.94 7.23
C ARG A 45 -2.50 0.43 7.38
N VAL A 46 -3.63 -0.27 7.37
CA VAL A 46 -3.64 -1.75 7.35
C VAL A 46 -2.92 -2.28 6.10
N GLY A 47 -3.23 -1.72 4.92
CA GLY A 47 -2.54 -2.08 3.68
C GLY A 47 -1.05 -1.75 3.71
N MET A 48 -0.69 -0.56 4.20
CA MET A 48 0.70 -0.12 4.37
C MET A 48 1.48 -1.07 5.29
N ASN A 49 0.93 -1.43 6.45
CA ASN A 49 1.59 -2.33 7.41
C ASN A 49 1.85 -3.72 6.80
N ILE A 50 0.92 -4.25 6.00
CA ILE A 50 1.11 -5.51 5.29
C ILE A 50 2.24 -5.41 4.26
N ILE A 51 2.32 -4.29 3.54
CA ILE A 51 3.40 -4.02 2.59
C ILE A 51 4.76 -3.91 3.32
N GLU A 52 4.83 -3.25 4.48
CA GLU A 52 6.05 -3.20 5.30
C GLU A 52 6.48 -4.59 5.80
N ASN A 53 5.53 -5.50 6.04
CA ASN A 53 5.79 -6.89 6.42
C ASN A 53 6.21 -7.78 5.24
N LEU A 54 6.34 -7.23 4.03
CA LEU A 54 6.84 -7.93 2.84
C LEU A 54 6.04 -9.20 2.49
N ASN A 55 4.73 -9.20 2.74
CA ASN A 55 3.85 -10.36 2.57
C ASN A 55 2.82 -10.18 1.42
N PRO A 56 3.06 -10.72 0.21
CA PRO A 56 2.18 -10.57 -0.94
C PRO A 56 0.86 -11.34 -0.79
N SER A 57 0.86 -12.46 -0.06
CA SER A 57 -0.35 -13.25 0.19
C SER A 57 -1.32 -12.47 1.08
N GLU A 58 -0.82 -11.87 2.16
CA GLU A 58 -1.63 -10.99 3.01
C GLU A 58 -2.10 -9.76 2.26
N PHE A 59 -1.26 -9.16 1.41
CA PHE A 59 -1.67 -7.99 0.61
C PHE A 59 -2.82 -8.36 -0.35
N THR A 60 -2.73 -9.54 -0.98
CA THR A 60 -3.80 -10.07 -1.84
C THR A 60 -5.08 -10.31 -1.04
N ASN A 61 -4.99 -10.88 0.16
CA ASN A 61 -6.14 -11.13 1.02
C ASN A 61 -6.79 -9.84 1.51
N TYR A 62 -5.99 -8.82 1.84
CA TYR A 62 -6.45 -7.48 2.16
C TYR A 62 -7.24 -6.85 1.01
N LEU A 63 -6.70 -6.89 -0.22
CA LEU A 63 -7.38 -6.36 -1.40
C LEU A 63 -8.70 -7.08 -1.66
N LYS A 64 -8.74 -8.42 -1.51
CA LYS A 64 -9.97 -9.21 -1.64
C LYS A 64 -11.01 -8.87 -0.58
N LYS A 65 -10.57 -8.67 0.67
CA LYS A 65 -11.44 -8.41 1.81
C LYS A 65 -12.09 -7.03 1.74
N TYR A 66 -11.31 -5.99 1.44
CA TYR A 66 -11.76 -4.61 1.54
C TYR A 66 -12.03 -3.94 0.20
N GLY A 67 -11.50 -4.47 -0.91
CA GLY A 67 -11.62 -3.85 -2.22
C GLY A 67 -11.00 -2.45 -2.30
N ASN A 68 -10.04 -2.11 -1.43
CA ASN A 68 -9.42 -0.79 -1.41
C ASN A 68 -8.88 -0.43 -2.80
N THR A 69 -9.14 0.79 -3.25
CA THR A 69 -8.96 1.27 -4.62
C THR A 69 -7.52 1.70 -4.94
N ILE A 70 -6.53 1.01 -4.35
CA ILE A 70 -5.10 1.22 -4.60
C ILE A 70 -4.83 0.96 -6.10
N CYS A 71 -4.42 2.00 -6.84
CA CYS A 71 -4.30 1.94 -8.30
C CYS A 71 -3.07 1.12 -8.74
N GLY A 72 -1.96 1.21 -8.01
CA GLY A 72 -0.71 0.47 -8.23
C GLY A 72 -0.65 -0.86 -7.48
N ARG A 73 -1.79 -1.46 -7.13
CA ARG A 73 -1.84 -2.78 -6.46
C ARG A 73 -1.06 -3.88 -7.18
N HIS A 74 -1.00 -3.84 -8.52
CA HIS A 74 -0.27 -4.83 -9.31
C HIS A 74 1.26 -4.59 -9.27
N PRO A 75 1.77 -3.38 -9.56
CA PRO A 75 3.18 -3.04 -9.31
C PRO A 75 3.66 -3.35 -7.89
N ILE A 76 2.87 -3.02 -6.86
CA ILE A 76 3.19 -3.34 -5.46
C ILE A 76 3.28 -4.86 -5.26
N GLY A 77 2.31 -5.63 -5.79
CA GLY A 77 2.36 -7.09 -5.72
C GLY A 77 3.60 -7.69 -6.38
N ILE A 78 4.00 -7.16 -7.55
CA ILE A 78 5.23 -7.59 -8.25
C ILE A 78 6.46 -7.31 -7.38
N LEU A 79 6.55 -6.13 -6.76
CA LEU A 79 7.65 -5.79 -5.85
C LEU A 79 7.71 -6.78 -4.67
N LEU A 80 6.59 -7.02 -3.99
CA LEU A 80 6.53 -7.94 -2.84
C LEU A 80 6.96 -9.36 -3.22
N HIS A 81 6.49 -9.88 -4.35
CA HIS A 81 6.94 -11.18 -4.85
C HIS A 81 8.43 -11.21 -5.22
N ALA A 82 8.94 -10.14 -5.83
CA ALA A 82 10.36 -10.04 -6.19
C ALA A 82 11.27 -10.02 -4.96
N ILE A 83 10.86 -9.33 -3.89
CA ILE A 83 11.59 -9.30 -2.60
C ILE A 83 11.56 -10.70 -1.96
N GLN A 84 10.40 -11.34 -1.87
CA GLN A 84 10.33 -12.69 -1.32
C GLN A 84 11.21 -13.68 -2.07
N GLU A 85 11.30 -13.57 -3.39
CA GLU A 85 12.18 -14.41 -4.19
C GLU A 85 13.66 -14.16 -3.89
N ILE A 86 14.06 -12.92 -3.60
CA ILE A 86 15.43 -12.62 -3.18
C ILE A 86 15.72 -13.26 -1.81
N LEU A 87 14.86 -13.01 -0.82
CA LEU A 87 15.04 -13.51 0.55
C LEU A 87 15.02 -15.03 0.66
N LYS A 88 14.32 -15.74 -0.26
CA LYS A 88 14.32 -17.20 -0.32
C LYS A 88 15.60 -17.78 -0.92
N ASN A 89 16.19 -17.10 -1.90
CA ASN A 89 17.37 -17.59 -2.61
C ASN A 89 18.68 -17.22 -1.92
N ASP A 90 18.67 -16.16 -1.10
CA ASP A 90 19.85 -15.73 -0.33
C ASP A 90 19.44 -15.34 1.10
N SER A 91 19.67 -16.26 2.04
CA SER A 91 19.36 -16.05 3.46
C SER A 91 20.27 -15.02 4.16
N SER A 92 21.34 -14.56 3.50
CA SER A 92 22.19 -13.49 4.02
C SER A 92 21.64 -12.10 3.75
N GLN A 93 20.74 -11.98 2.76
CA GLN A 93 20.07 -10.74 2.42
C GLN A 93 18.93 -10.44 3.38
N ASN A 94 18.82 -9.18 3.76
CA ASN A 94 17.71 -8.65 4.53
C ASN A 94 17.03 -7.53 3.74
N ALA A 95 15.72 -7.37 3.90
CA ALA A 95 14.97 -6.31 3.25
C ALA A 95 14.06 -5.61 4.25
N SER A 96 14.03 -4.29 4.21
CA SER A 96 13.15 -3.47 5.04
C SER A 96 12.45 -2.42 4.19
N LEU A 97 11.12 -2.44 4.21
CA LEU A 97 10.30 -1.41 3.58
C LEU A 97 9.65 -0.57 4.67
N LYS A 98 9.76 0.75 4.55
CA LYS A 98 9.13 1.70 5.46
C LYS A 98 8.40 2.82 4.75
N PHE A 99 7.15 3.04 5.14
CA PHE A 99 6.42 4.24 4.74
C PHE A 99 6.90 5.45 5.56
N LEU A 100 7.22 6.52 4.85
CA LEU A 100 7.80 7.74 5.39
C LEU A 100 6.75 8.83 5.60
N LYS A 101 5.71 8.84 4.77
CA LYS A 101 4.64 9.86 4.81
C LYS A 101 3.33 9.29 4.29
N TYR A 102 2.25 9.81 4.84
CA TYR A 102 0.89 9.61 4.38
C TYR A 102 0.18 10.96 4.33
N ALA A 103 -0.70 11.13 3.35
CA ALA A 103 -1.55 12.29 3.22
C ALA A 103 -2.85 11.90 2.52
N GLN A 104 -3.88 12.71 2.69
CA GLN A 104 -5.12 12.64 1.93
C GLN A 104 -5.29 13.97 1.19
N SER A 105 -5.82 13.94 -0.03
CA SER A 105 -6.11 15.16 -0.81
C SER A 105 -7.04 16.12 -0.07
N SER A 106 -7.93 15.56 0.77
CA SER A 106 -8.94 16.25 1.56
C SER A 106 -9.45 15.31 2.66
N GLN A 107 -9.98 15.87 3.75
CA GLN A 107 -10.62 15.09 4.81
C GLN A 107 -12.11 14.92 4.52
N CYS A 108 -12.53 13.74 4.05
CA CYS A 108 -13.94 13.38 3.90
C CYS A 108 -14.65 13.35 5.26
N ARG A 109 -15.74 14.09 5.40
CA ARG A 109 -16.60 14.14 6.60
C ARG A 109 -18.02 13.68 6.32
N ASN A 110 -18.47 13.75 5.07
CA ASN A 110 -19.80 13.30 4.66
C ASN A 110 -19.73 12.42 3.40
N ILE A 111 -20.84 11.73 3.08
CA ILE A 111 -20.89 10.74 1.99
C ILE A 111 -20.74 11.34 0.58
N ASN A 112 -20.99 12.64 0.42
CA ASN A 112 -20.86 13.33 -0.86
C ASN A 112 -19.43 13.81 -1.11
N ASP A 113 -18.57 13.80 -0.10
CA ASP A 113 -17.15 14.12 -0.25
C ASP A 113 -16.43 13.05 -1.08
N SER A 114 -15.23 13.40 -1.55
CA SER A 114 -14.31 12.44 -2.14
C SER A 114 -12.87 12.84 -1.84
N SER A 115 -11.99 11.84 -1.75
CA SER A 115 -10.57 12.04 -1.50
C SER A 115 -9.75 10.97 -2.20
N VAL A 116 -8.47 11.28 -2.43
CA VAL A 116 -7.44 10.32 -2.82
C VAL A 116 -6.36 10.33 -1.75
N SER A 117 -5.90 9.16 -1.34
CA SER A 117 -4.82 8.98 -0.38
C SER A 117 -3.47 8.84 -1.10
N TYR A 118 -2.43 9.39 -0.49
CA TYR A 118 -1.05 9.35 -0.97
C TYR A 118 -0.14 8.80 0.11
N ALA A 119 0.82 7.96 -0.28
CA ALA A 119 1.83 7.44 0.63
C ALA A 119 3.18 7.34 -0.09
N SER A 120 4.27 7.58 0.65
CA SER A 120 5.63 7.42 0.15
C SER A 120 6.38 6.41 1.02
N ALA A 121 7.10 5.48 0.40
CA ALA A 121 7.91 4.47 1.08
C ALA A 121 9.30 4.36 0.47
N ALA A 122 10.24 3.84 1.27
CA ALA A 122 11.56 3.43 0.81
C ALA A 122 11.79 1.96 1.17
N LEU A 123 12.41 1.23 0.24
CA LEU A 123 12.90 -0.14 0.44
C LEU A 123 14.42 -0.08 0.52
N VAL A 124 14.98 -0.75 1.53
CA VAL A 124 16.41 -1.00 1.66
C VAL A 124 16.61 -2.52 1.64
N ILE A 125 17.62 -2.97 0.90
CA ILE A 125 18.04 -4.37 0.83
C ILE A 125 19.53 -4.38 1.19
N ASP A 126 19.90 -5.16 2.21
CA ASP A 126 21.25 -5.29 2.75
C ASP A 126 21.74 -6.74 2.64
#